data_AF-A0A9E2A3X8-F1
#
_entry.id   AF-A0A9E2A3X8-F1
#
_cell.length_a   1.000
_cell.length_b   1.000
_cell.length_c   1.000
_cell.angle_alpha   90.00
_cell.angle_beta   90.00
_cell.angle_gamma   90.00
#
_symmetry.space_group_name_H-M   'P 1'
#
loop_
_entity.id
_entity.type
_entity.pdbx_description
1 polymer ?
#
loop_
_entity_poly.entity_id
_entity_poly.type
_entity_poly.pdbx_seq_one_letter_code
_entity_poly.pdbx_strand_id
1 'polypeptide(L)'
;MKLSGTDRVANGPDSPGLGDLARKIFAAFPDNAVWGSDWPHTPMHSGGSVSDDVVLPYREIDTAGFFKGASEWFPEGSDCHKLFVSNPARLYDWPMDGN
;
A
#
# COMPACT_ATOMS: atom_id res chain seq x y z
N MET A 1 1.00 -11.03 0.21
CA MET A 1 0.37 -9.99 -0.63
C MET A 1 0.75 -8.62 -0.10
N LYS A 2 1.02 -7.64 -0.97
CA LYS A 2 1.31 -6.27 -0.56
C LYS A 2 0.32 -5.32 -1.23
N LEU A 3 -0.41 -4.55 -0.44
CA LEU A 3 -1.27 -3.46 -0.91
C LEU A 3 -0.42 -2.18 -0.95
N SER A 4 0.18 -1.89 -2.10
CA SER A 4 1.04 -0.72 -2.31
C SER A 4 0.93 -0.20 -3.75
N GLY A 5 1.44 1.00 -3.99
CA GLY A 5 1.43 1.61 -5.32
C GLY A 5 0.02 1.95 -5.81
N THR A 6 -0.88 2.31 -4.88
CA THR A 6 -2.27 2.65 -5.19
C THR A 6 -2.38 3.84 -6.13
N ASP A 7 -1.42 4.76 -6.08
CA ASP A 7 -1.28 5.89 -7.00
C ASP A 7 -1.06 5.46 -8.47
N ARG A 8 -0.69 4.21 -8.74
CA ARG A 8 -0.55 3.69 -10.11
C ARG A 8 -1.86 3.16 -10.70
N VAL A 9 -2.86 2.91 -9.86
CA VAL A 9 -4.16 2.35 -10.26
C VAL A 9 -5.33 3.26 -9.89
N ALA A 10 -5.05 4.39 -9.23
CA ALA A 10 -6.03 5.34 -8.74
C ALA A 10 -5.59 6.78 -9.04
N ASN A 11 -6.55 7.67 -9.27
CA ASN A 11 -6.29 9.10 -9.52
C ASN A 11 -6.10 9.92 -8.23
N GLY A 12 -6.16 9.26 -7.07
CA GLY A 12 -6.05 9.87 -5.76
C GLY A 12 -6.64 8.98 -4.65
N PRO A 13 -6.53 9.39 -3.38
CA PRO A 13 -6.98 8.61 -2.23
C PRO A 13 -8.48 8.26 -2.26
N ASP A 14 -9.31 9.17 -2.76
CA ASP A 14 -10.77 9.03 -2.82
C ASP A 14 -11.26 8.34 -4.10
N SER A 15 -10.36 7.70 -4.86
CA SER A 15 -10.73 7.03 -6.11
C SER A 15 -11.82 5.98 -5.87
N PRO A 16 -12.98 6.08 -6.55
CA PRO A 16 -14.09 5.15 -6.35
C PRO A 16 -13.66 3.69 -6.52
N GLY A 17 -14.08 2.83 -5.59
CA GLY A 17 -13.83 1.39 -5.65
C GLY A 17 -12.42 0.95 -5.21
N LEU A 18 -11.51 1.87 -4.87
CA LEU A 18 -10.16 1.52 -4.40
C LEU A 18 -10.22 0.67 -3.11
N GLY A 19 -11.05 1.07 -2.16
CA GLY A 19 -11.28 0.30 -0.92
C GLY A 19 -11.95 -1.05 -1.17
N ASP A 20 -12.91 -1.13 -2.11
CA ASP A 20 -13.53 -2.42 -2.48
C ASP A 20 -12.52 -3.39 -3.08
N LEU A 21 -11.65 -2.89 -3.96
CA LEU A 21 -10.58 -3.69 -4.54
C LEU A 21 -9.61 -4.17 -3.46
N ALA A 22 -9.17 -3.28 -2.57
CA ALA A 22 -8.29 -3.62 -1.46
C ALA A 22 -8.89 -4.71 -0.55
N ARG A 23 -10.18 -4.59 -0.18
CA ARG A 23 -10.90 -5.59 0.61
C ARG A 23 -10.96 -6.95 -0.10
N LYS A 24 -11.27 -6.98 -1.40
CA LYS A 24 -11.31 -8.23 -2.19
C LYS A 24 -9.95 -8.92 -2.25
N ILE A 25 -8.88 -8.16 -2.43
CA ILE A 25 -7.51 -8.71 -2.44
C ILE A 25 -7.13 -9.22 -1.05
N PHE A 26 -7.43 -8.44 0.00
CA PHE A 26 -7.16 -8.82 1.39
C PHE A 26 -7.87 -10.11 1.79
N ALA A 27 -9.14 -10.28 1.40
CA ALA A 27 -9.92 -11.47 1.72
C ALA A 27 -9.30 -12.79 1.21
N ALA A 28 -8.49 -12.73 0.14
CA ALA A 28 -7.75 -13.90 -0.35
C ALA A 28 -6.48 -14.22 0.49
N PHE A 29 -5.97 -13.27 1.26
CA PHE A 29 -4.72 -13.37 2.02
C PHE A 29 -4.78 -12.67 3.39
N PRO A 30 -5.81 -12.88 4.23
CA PRO A 30 -6.08 -12.02 5.38
C PRO A 30 -4.94 -11.98 6.41
N ASP A 31 -4.25 -13.12 6.59
CA ASP A 31 -3.12 -13.19 7.53
C ASP A 31 -1.76 -12.91 6.85
N ASN A 32 -1.72 -12.77 5.52
CA ASN A 32 -0.48 -12.62 4.74
C ASN A 32 -0.49 -11.38 3.84
N ALA A 33 -1.29 -10.38 4.20
CA ALA A 33 -1.37 -9.09 3.52
C ALA A 33 -0.75 -7.98 4.37
N VAL A 34 0.05 -7.11 3.75
CA VAL A 34 0.64 -5.92 4.37
C VAL A 34 0.37 -4.69 3.49
N TRP A 35 0.35 -3.50 4.07
CA TRP A 35 0.28 -2.24 3.32
C TRP A 35 1.66 -1.57 3.17
N GLY A 36 1.86 -0.80 2.11
CA GLY A 36 3.02 0.08 1.99
C GLY A 36 2.74 1.26 1.07
N SER A 37 3.36 2.41 1.35
CA SER A 37 3.09 3.67 0.63
C SER A 37 3.55 3.66 -0.82
N ASP A 38 4.61 2.91 -1.13
CA ASP A 38 5.37 3.02 -2.39
C ASP A 38 6.18 4.33 -2.54
N TRP A 39 6.40 5.04 -1.43
CA TRP A 39 7.38 6.13 -1.40
C TRP A 39 8.78 5.61 -1.81
N PRO A 40 9.58 6.34 -2.61
CA PRO A 40 9.45 7.75 -3.01
C PRO A 40 8.59 8.02 -4.26
N HIS A 41 7.70 7.12 -4.68
CA HIS A 41 6.84 7.30 -5.86
C HIS A 41 7.65 7.54 -7.13
N THR A 42 8.39 6.52 -7.55
CA THR A 42 9.19 6.55 -8.78
C THR A 42 8.34 6.90 -10.01
N PRO A 43 8.92 7.50 -11.05
CA PRO A 43 8.23 7.79 -12.30
C PRO A 43 7.71 6.52 -12.97
N MET A 44 6.71 6.67 -13.84
CA MET A 44 6.18 5.55 -14.61
C MET A 44 7.26 5.05 -15.59
N HIS A 45 7.51 3.74 -15.60
CA HIS A 45 8.41 3.14 -16.59
C HIS A 45 7.64 2.84 -17.89
N SER A 46 8.26 3.14 -19.02
CA SER A 46 7.74 2.80 -20.36
C SER A 46 7.85 1.30 -20.69
N GLY A 47 8.44 0.49 -19.80
CA GLY A 47 8.68 -0.94 -19.99
C GLY A 47 9.89 -1.27 -20.86
N GLY A 48 10.66 -0.27 -21.30
CA GLY A 48 11.92 -0.44 -22.02
C GLY A 48 13.16 -0.21 -21.14
N SER A 49 14.30 -0.73 -21.58
CA SER A 49 15.60 -0.35 -21.00
C SER A 49 15.90 1.11 -21.34
N VAL A 50 16.19 1.90 -20.32
CA VAL A 50 16.70 3.27 -20.48
C VAL A 50 18.22 3.18 -20.47
N SER A 51 18.88 3.73 -21.50
CA SER A 51 20.34 3.64 -21.67
C SER A 51 21.07 4.90 -21.24
N ASP A 52 20.36 5.94 -20.83
CA ASP A 52 20.94 7.16 -20.32
C ASP A 52 20.95 7.17 -18.78
N ASP A 53 21.95 7.82 -18.20
CA ASP A 53 22.10 7.96 -16.74
C ASP A 53 21.27 9.14 -16.20
N VAL A 54 20.15 9.47 -16.88
CA VAL A 54 19.32 10.62 -16.51
C VAL A 54 18.55 10.29 -15.24
N VAL A 55 18.80 11.05 -14.18
CA VAL A 55 18.02 10.98 -12.94
C VAL A 55 16.65 11.61 -13.18
N LEU A 56 15.61 10.79 -13.14
CA LEU A 56 14.23 11.25 -13.25
C LEU A 56 13.70 11.69 -11.88
N PRO A 57 12.88 12.76 -11.83
CA PRO A 57 12.29 13.21 -10.57
C PRO A 57 11.26 12.22 -10.05
N TYR A 58 11.14 12.17 -8.72
CA TYR A 58 10.04 11.49 -8.04
C TYR A 58 8.70 12.19 -8.31
N ARG A 59 7.60 11.45 -8.23
CA ARG A 59 6.26 12.00 -8.41
C ARG A 59 5.75 12.60 -7.09
N GLU A 60 5.10 13.75 -7.18
CA GLU A 60 4.42 14.37 -6.03
C GLU A 60 3.06 13.71 -5.83
N ILE A 61 3.01 12.77 -4.89
CA ILE A 61 1.81 12.00 -4.56
C ILE A 61 1.39 12.29 -3.12
N ASP A 62 0.09 12.51 -2.90
CA ASP A 62 -0.51 12.65 -1.57
C ASP A 62 -0.47 11.32 -0.78
N THR A 63 0.71 11.05 -0.22
CA THR A 63 0.99 9.83 0.54
C THR A 63 0.14 9.77 1.82
N ALA A 64 -0.06 10.92 2.46
CA ALA A 64 -0.83 11.02 3.69
C ALA A 64 -2.31 10.71 3.43
N GLY A 65 -2.87 11.23 2.34
CA GLY A 65 -4.22 10.90 1.90
C GLY A 65 -4.38 9.41 1.59
N PHE A 66 -3.44 8.80 0.87
CA PHE A 66 -3.49 7.36 0.60
C PHE A 66 -3.42 6.51 1.88
N PHE A 67 -2.60 6.90 2.85
CA PHE A 67 -2.57 6.25 4.16
C PHE A 67 -3.92 6.39 4.89
N LYS A 68 -4.48 7.60 4.95
CA LYS A 68 -5.78 7.85 5.57
C LYS A 68 -6.87 6.99 4.91
N GLY A 69 -6.98 7.02 3.59
CA GLY A 69 -7.95 6.20 2.85
C GLY A 69 -7.75 4.71 3.11
N ALA A 70 -6.49 4.23 3.16
CA ALA A 70 -6.19 2.84 3.44
C ALA A 70 -6.61 2.40 4.86
N SER A 71 -6.46 3.27 5.85
CA SER A 71 -6.92 3.01 7.22
C SER A 71 -8.45 2.86 7.33
N GLU A 72 -9.19 3.42 6.37
CA GLU A 72 -10.66 3.42 6.32
C GLU A 72 -11.24 2.26 5.46
N TRP A 73 -10.40 1.47 4.77
CA TRP A 73 -10.87 0.36 3.94
C TRP A 73 -11.56 -0.75 4.73
N PHE A 74 -11.27 -0.91 6.02
CA PHE A 74 -11.82 -1.96 6.87
C PHE A 74 -12.55 -1.31 8.06
N PRO A 75 -13.83 -0.94 7.90
CA PRO A 75 -14.57 -0.23 8.94
C PRO A 75 -14.89 -1.09 10.17
N GLU A 76 -14.81 -2.42 10.05
CA GLU A 76 -15.15 -3.37 11.11
C GLU A 76 -14.09 -4.46 11.24
N GLY A 77 -13.93 -4.98 12.47
CA GLY A 77 -13.09 -6.15 12.75
C GLY A 77 -11.60 -5.85 12.96
N SER A 78 -10.79 -6.91 12.93
CA SER A 78 -9.34 -6.85 13.18
C SER A 78 -8.50 -6.68 11.92
N ASP A 79 -9.12 -6.58 10.75
CA ASP A 79 -8.42 -6.62 9.45
C ASP A 79 -7.51 -5.40 9.22
N CYS A 80 -7.93 -4.21 9.67
CA CYS A 80 -7.06 -3.02 9.65
C CYS A 80 -5.80 -3.26 10.51
N HIS A 81 -5.98 -3.79 11.72
CA HIS A 81 -4.84 -4.13 12.59
C HIS A 81 -3.96 -5.22 11.97
N LYS A 82 -4.55 -6.21 11.30
CA LYS A 82 -3.77 -7.22 10.57
C LYS A 82 -2.92 -6.60 9.49
N LEU A 83 -3.52 -5.77 8.63
CA LEU A 83 -2.87 -5.16 7.49
C LEU A 83 -1.69 -4.25 7.89
N PHE A 84 -1.87 -3.47 8.96
CA PHE A 84 -0.90 -2.44 9.37
C PHE A 84 0.03 -2.85 10.52
N VAL A 85 -0.33 -3.86 11.32
CA VAL A 85 0.37 -4.17 12.56
C VAL A 85 0.78 -5.64 12.63
N SER A 86 -0.17 -6.56 12.82
CA SER A 86 0.21 -7.96 13.16
C SER A 86 0.82 -8.72 11.99
N ASN A 87 0.37 -8.49 10.75
CA ASN A 87 0.97 -9.16 9.59
C ASN A 87 2.37 -8.62 9.28
N PRO A 88 2.61 -7.29 9.22
CA PRO A 88 3.97 -6.77 9.07
C PRO A 88 4.89 -7.23 10.19
N ALA A 89 4.45 -7.20 11.44
CA ALA A 89 5.30 -7.60 12.56
C ALA A 89 5.74 -9.06 12.44
N ARG A 90 4.80 -9.97 12.16
CA ARG A 90 5.12 -11.38 11.92
C ARG A 90 6.01 -11.58 10.68
N LEU A 91 5.79 -10.81 9.61
CA LEU A 91 6.55 -10.92 8.37
C LEU A 91 8.01 -10.48 8.54
N TYR A 92 8.23 -9.42 9.32
CA TYR A 92 9.55 -8.82 9.52
C TYR A 92 10.23 -9.23 10.82
N ASP A 93 9.67 -10.22 11.53
CA ASP A 93 10.15 -10.67 12.84
C ASP A 93 10.31 -9.50 13.84
N TRP A 94 9.34 -8.58 13.79
CA TRP A 94 9.32 -7.42 14.67
C TRP A 94 8.71 -7.80 16.03
N PRO A 95 9.37 -7.45 17.14
CA PRO A 95 8.83 -7.73 18.46
C PRO A 95 7.51 -7.00 18.68
N MET A 96 6.49 -7.78 19.00
CA MET A 96 5.19 -7.28 19.45
C MET A 96 5.19 -7.31 20.97
N ASP A 97 5.73 -6.27 21.60
CA ASP A 97 5.76 -6.21 23.06
C ASP A 97 4.32 -6.15 23.59
N GLY A 98 3.96 -7.08 24.48
CA GLY A 98 2.60 -7.22 25.01
C GLY A 98 2.31 -8.49 25.81
N ASN A 99 3.19 -8.86 26.73
CA ASN A 99 2.79 -9.43 28.03
C ASN A 99 3.84 -9.12 29.10
#